data_AF-A0AAW9Y9S7-F1
#
_entry.id   AF-A0AAW9Y9S7-F1
#
_cell.length_a   1.000
_cell.length_b   1.000
_cell.length_c   1.000
_cell.angle_alpha   90.00
_cell.angle_beta   90.00
_cell.angle_gamma   90.00
#
_symmetry.space_group_name_H-M   'P 1'
#
loop_
_entity.id
_entity.type
_entity.pdbx_description
1 polymer ?
#
loop_
_entity_poly.entity_id
_entity_poly.type
_entity_poly.pdbx_seq_one_letter_code
_entity_poly.pdbx_strand_id
1 'polypeptide(L)'
;MSVHTPTYPEFTFFGRFVADIQSGRKTITIRDESEADWQPGQRLALFTNPEHQPFGAMEVLSVTPLAFDDLTDEHARQENMTLAELQTVIRDIYPALPPLYVIEFKLIEA
;
A
#
# COMPACT_ATOMS: atom_id res chain seq x y z
N MET A 1 -5.29 10.21 31.08
CA MET A 1 -6.05 10.64 29.89
C MET A 1 -5.77 9.61 28.81
N SER A 2 -6.61 8.58 28.70
CA SER A 2 -6.45 7.56 27.67
C SER A 2 -7.03 8.14 26.39
N VAL A 3 -6.17 8.68 25.54
CA VAL A 3 -6.54 8.94 24.15
C VAL A 3 -6.88 7.59 23.53
N HIS A 4 -8.17 7.30 23.38
CA HIS A 4 -8.62 6.29 22.44
C HIS A 4 -8.36 6.83 21.05
N THR A 5 -7.11 6.73 20.59
CA THR A 5 -6.81 6.73 19.18
C THR A 5 -7.64 5.58 18.61
N PRO A 6 -8.53 5.79 17.62
CA PRO A 6 -9.18 4.67 16.97
C PRO A 6 -8.08 3.72 16.50
N THR A 7 -8.04 2.52 17.06
CA THR A 7 -7.05 1.48 16.74
C THR A 7 -7.41 0.94 15.36
N TYR A 8 -7.13 1.71 14.33
CA TYR A 8 -7.19 1.21 12.97
C TYR A 8 -6.16 0.08 12.83
N PRO A 9 -6.45 -0.93 12.00
CA PRO A 9 -5.45 -1.92 11.65
C PRO A 9 -4.19 -1.23 11.11
N GLU A 10 -3.04 -1.74 11.51
CA GLU A 10 -1.74 -1.19 11.12
C GLU A 10 -1.45 -1.60 9.67
N PHE A 11 -1.13 -0.61 8.84
CA PHE A 11 -0.71 -0.84 7.46
C PHE A 11 0.65 -0.17 7.25
N THR A 12 1.63 -0.96 6.82
CA THR A 12 3.01 -0.47 6.71
C THR A 12 3.39 -0.14 5.26
N PHE A 13 4.21 0.89 5.13
CA PHE A 13 4.86 1.28 3.88
C PHE A 13 6.36 1.45 4.09
N PHE A 14 7.16 1.17 3.06
CA PHE A 14 8.58 1.55 3.09
C PHE A 14 8.73 3.06 3.26
N GLY A 15 9.68 3.50 4.08
CA GLY A 15 9.89 4.93 4.36
C GLY A 15 10.04 5.82 3.12
N ARG A 16 10.56 5.27 2.01
CA ARG A 16 10.66 5.97 0.72
C ARG A 16 9.31 6.42 0.14
N PHE A 17 8.22 5.72 0.45
CA PHE A 17 6.88 6.01 -0.07
C PHE A 17 6.10 7.01 0.78
N VAL A 18 6.56 7.34 1.99
CA VAL A 18 5.86 8.28 2.90
C VAL A 18 5.60 9.61 2.22
N ALA A 19 6.63 10.19 1.58
CA ALA A 19 6.50 11.47 0.88
C ALA A 19 5.53 11.39 -0.32
N ASP A 20 5.48 10.26 -1.03
CA ASP A 20 4.58 10.07 -2.17
C ASP A 20 3.13 9.90 -1.74
N ILE A 21 2.90 9.23 -0.62
CA ILE A 21 1.58 9.06 -0.02
C ILE A 21 1.08 10.39 0.54
N GLN A 22 1.91 11.10 1.33
CA GLN A 22 1.56 12.40 1.91
C GLN A 22 1.32 13.48 0.84
N SER A 23 1.99 13.40 -0.31
CA SER A 23 1.74 14.29 -1.45
C SER A 23 0.57 13.86 -2.35
N GLY A 24 -0.08 12.72 -2.05
CA GLY A 24 -1.17 12.18 -2.86
C GLY A 24 -0.74 11.69 -4.24
N ARG A 25 0.57 11.50 -4.47
CA ARG A 25 1.12 10.95 -5.72
C ARG A 25 0.94 9.44 -5.80
N LYS A 26 0.97 8.77 -4.64
CA LYS A 26 0.74 7.34 -4.50
C LYS A 26 -0.65 7.11 -3.92
N THR A 27 -1.56 6.59 -4.74
CA THR A 27 -2.96 6.29 -4.36
C THR A 27 -3.28 4.80 -4.45
N ILE A 28 -2.33 3.98 -4.93
CA ILE A 28 -2.47 2.53 -5.00
C ILE A 28 -1.30 1.85 -4.30
N THR A 29 -1.50 0.63 -3.84
CA THR A 29 -0.46 -0.26 -3.35
C THR A 29 -0.76 -1.69 -3.74
N ILE A 30 0.28 -2.49 -3.95
CA ILE A 30 0.18 -3.89 -4.32
C ILE A 30 0.56 -4.75 -3.12
N ARG A 31 -0.29 -5.73 -2.78
CA ARG A 31 -0.11 -6.67 -1.66
C ARG A 31 -0.52 -8.08 -2.09
N ASP A 32 -0.05 -9.09 -1.38
CA ASP A 32 -0.56 -10.46 -1.54
C ASP A 32 -1.90 -10.65 -0.83
N GLU A 33 -2.53 -11.81 -1.04
CA GLU A 33 -3.82 -12.15 -0.41
C GLU A 33 -3.82 -12.03 1.13
N SER A 34 -2.68 -12.29 1.79
CA SER A 34 -2.58 -12.24 3.25
C SER A 34 -2.68 -10.81 3.80
N GLU A 35 -2.30 -9.82 2.99
CA GLU A 35 -2.27 -8.39 3.35
C GLU A 35 -3.31 -7.56 2.56
N ALA A 36 -4.20 -8.22 1.82
CA ALA A 36 -5.20 -7.59 0.97
C ALA A 36 -6.65 -7.84 1.41
N ASP A 37 -6.89 -8.50 2.55
CA ASP A 37 -8.23 -8.73 3.12
C ASP A 37 -8.81 -7.46 3.75
N TRP A 38 -8.94 -6.41 2.92
CA TRP A 38 -9.47 -5.10 3.30
C TRP A 38 -10.76 -4.81 2.54
N GLN A 39 -11.66 -4.08 3.20
CA GLN A 39 -12.93 -3.69 2.60
C GLN A 39 -12.93 -2.20 2.22
N PRO A 40 -13.56 -1.83 1.08
CA PRO A 40 -13.84 -0.43 0.75
C PRO A 40 -14.52 0.31 1.91
N GLY A 41 -14.04 1.52 2.22
CA GLY A 41 -14.48 2.35 3.34
C GLY A 41 -13.77 2.06 4.66
N GLN A 42 -12.87 1.05 4.70
CA GLN A 42 -12.09 0.76 5.90
C GLN A 42 -10.95 1.76 6.07
N ARG A 43 -10.71 2.17 7.31
CA ARG A 43 -9.63 3.08 7.68
C ARG A 43 -8.47 2.31 8.30
N LEU A 44 -7.26 2.63 7.86
CA LEU A 44 -6.02 1.97 8.22
C LEU A 44 -5.03 3.01 8.72
N ALA A 45 -4.32 2.70 9.80
CA ALA A 45 -3.27 3.55 10.33
C ALA A 45 -1.97 3.25 9.60
N LEU A 46 -1.30 4.28 9.10
CA LEU A 46 -0.11 4.18 8.28
C LEU A 46 1.16 4.26 9.11
N PHE A 47 2.03 3.27 8.95
CA PHE A 47 3.31 3.17 9.64
C PHE A 47 4.46 2.95 8.64
N THR A 48 5.66 3.41 9.00
CA THR A 48 6.86 3.09 8.22
C THR A 48 7.36 1.69 8.50
N ASN A 49 7.97 1.02 7.54
CA ASN A 49 8.72 -0.24 7.71
C ASN A 49 10.16 0.01 7.26
N PRO A 50 11.19 -0.32 8.07
CA PRO A 50 11.17 -1.04 9.35
C PRO A 50 10.99 -0.22 10.63
N GLU A 51 10.90 1.11 10.57
CA GLU A 51 10.95 1.95 11.77
C GLU A 51 9.64 1.98 12.58
N HIS A 52 8.52 1.47 12.03
CA HIS A 52 7.18 1.45 12.63
C HIS A 52 6.71 2.81 13.16
N GLN A 53 7.07 3.88 12.45
CA GLN A 53 6.69 5.23 12.84
C GLN A 53 5.33 5.59 12.21
N PRO A 54 4.32 6.00 13.00
CA PRO A 54 3.05 6.46 12.45
C PRO A 54 3.26 7.74 11.64
N PHE A 55 2.71 7.78 10.43
CA PHE A 55 2.82 8.95 9.54
C PHE A 55 1.48 9.41 8.94
N GLY A 56 0.37 8.74 9.25
CA GLY A 56 -0.95 9.15 8.78
C GLY A 56 -2.00 8.06 8.89
N ALA A 57 -3.15 8.29 8.27
CA ALA A 57 -4.20 7.30 8.10
C ALA A 57 -4.76 7.34 6.67
N MET A 58 -5.07 6.18 6.12
CA MET A 58 -5.70 6.04 4.81
C MET A 58 -7.06 5.38 4.91
N GLU A 59 -7.91 5.64 3.92
CA GLU A 59 -9.16 4.93 3.70
C GLU A 59 -9.04 4.09 2.42
N VAL A 60 -9.40 2.81 2.50
CA VAL A 60 -9.42 1.89 1.37
C VAL A 60 -10.61 2.25 0.47
N LEU A 61 -10.35 2.47 -0.81
CA LEU A 61 -11.38 2.76 -1.81
C LEU A 61 -11.82 1.50 -2.55
N SER A 62 -10.88 0.64 -2.92
CA SER A 62 -11.15 -0.59 -3.67
C SER A 62 -10.03 -1.60 -3.46
N VAL A 63 -10.35 -2.88 -3.55
CA VAL A 63 -9.37 -3.97 -3.60
C VAL A 63 -9.69 -4.83 -4.81
N THR A 64 -8.74 -4.93 -5.73
CA THR A 64 -8.92 -5.69 -6.98
C THR A 64 -7.77 -6.68 -7.16
N PRO A 65 -8.06 -7.94 -7.53
CA PRO A 65 -7.01 -8.90 -7.84
C PRO A 65 -6.26 -8.45 -9.10
N LEU A 66 -4.93 -8.52 -9.03
CA LEU A 66 -4.02 -8.23 -10.13
C LEU A 66 -3.02 -9.37 -10.26
N ALA A 67 -2.93 -9.99 -11.44
CA ALA A 67 -1.88 -10.96 -11.68
C ALA A 67 -0.52 -10.25 -11.83
N PHE A 68 0.56 -10.89 -11.43
CA PHE A 68 1.91 -10.37 -11.65
C PHE A 68 2.19 -10.11 -13.14
N ASP A 69 1.70 -10.98 -14.02
CA ASP A 69 1.82 -10.83 -15.47
C ASP A 69 0.93 -9.71 -16.04
N ASP A 70 -0.06 -9.22 -15.29
CA ASP A 70 -0.94 -8.08 -15.63
C ASP A 70 -0.38 -6.73 -15.12
N LEU A 71 0.81 -6.70 -14.52
CA LEU A 71 1.49 -5.45 -14.19
C LEU A 71 1.76 -4.66 -15.48
N THR A 72 1.41 -3.37 -15.46
CA THR A 72 1.55 -2.47 -16.61
C THR A 72 2.43 -1.29 -16.24
N ASP A 73 2.92 -0.55 -17.25
CA ASP A 73 3.65 0.70 -17.02
C ASP A 73 2.85 1.73 -16.23
N GLU A 74 1.51 1.73 -16.30
CA GLU A 74 0.70 2.61 -15.45
C GLU A 74 0.82 2.23 -13.97
N HIS A 75 0.78 0.93 -13.64
CA HIS A 75 1.04 0.47 -12.27
C HIS A 75 2.44 0.90 -11.80
N ALA A 76 3.44 0.76 -12.67
CA ALA A 76 4.80 1.20 -12.35
C ALA A 76 4.91 2.71 -12.15
N ARG A 77 4.24 3.51 -12.98
CA ARG A 77 4.20 4.97 -12.87
C ARG A 77 3.58 5.44 -11.56
N GLN A 78 2.51 4.78 -11.09
CA GLN A 78 1.90 5.05 -9.78
C GLN A 78 2.85 4.70 -8.62
N GLU A 79 3.67 3.66 -8.78
CA GLU A 79 4.71 3.27 -7.83
C GLU A 79 5.99 4.12 -7.97
N ASN A 80 6.01 5.10 -8.90
CA ASN A 80 7.15 5.93 -9.26
C ASN A 80 8.40 5.11 -9.67
N MET A 81 8.17 4.04 -10.44
CA MET A 81 9.17 3.07 -10.88
C MET A 81 8.95 2.69 -12.34
N THR A 82 9.93 2.03 -12.94
CA THR A 82 9.74 1.33 -14.22
C THR A 82 9.06 -0.02 -14.02
N LEU A 83 8.38 -0.55 -15.05
CA LEU A 83 7.72 -1.87 -14.96
C LEU A 83 8.68 -2.97 -14.51
N ALA A 84 9.92 -2.95 -15.02
CA ALA A 84 10.96 -3.91 -14.63
C ALA A 84 11.35 -3.79 -13.15
N GLU A 85 11.46 -2.56 -12.63
CA GLU A 85 11.74 -2.31 -11.21
C GLU A 85 10.58 -2.76 -10.33
N LEU A 86 9.34 -2.43 -10.70
CA LEU A 86 8.16 -2.87 -9.97
C LEU A 86 8.08 -4.40 -9.89
N GLN A 87 8.28 -5.08 -11.02
CA GLN A 87 8.33 -6.54 -11.07
C GLN A 87 9.45 -7.12 -10.21
N THR A 88 10.61 -6.46 -10.19
CA THR A 88 11.76 -6.88 -9.37
C THR A 88 11.47 -6.72 -7.88
N VAL A 89 10.91 -5.58 -7.48
CA VAL A 89 10.53 -5.30 -6.08
C VAL A 89 9.46 -6.28 -5.61
N ILE A 90 8.44 -6.53 -6.43
CA ILE A 90 7.40 -7.51 -6.09
C ILE A 90 7.99 -8.92 -5.98
N ARG A 91 8.93 -9.31 -6.84
CA ARG A 91 9.63 -10.60 -6.74
C ARG A 91 10.53 -10.72 -5.51
N ASP A 92 11.16 -9.62 -5.11
CA ASP A 92 12.02 -9.56 -3.93
C ASP A 92 11.19 -9.73 -2.64
N ILE A 93 10.03 -9.08 -2.59
CA ILE A 93 9.08 -9.15 -1.46
C ILE A 93 8.32 -10.49 -1.46
N TYR A 94 7.87 -10.95 -2.62
CA TYR A 94 7.02 -12.13 -2.81
C TYR A 94 7.64 -13.12 -3.82
N PRO A 95 8.67 -13.89 -3.41
CA PRO A 95 9.37 -14.82 -4.30
C PRO A 95 8.48 -15.96 -4.82
N ALA A 96 7.42 -16.28 -4.10
CA ALA A 96 6.45 -17.32 -4.48
C ALA A 96 5.40 -16.85 -5.51
N LEU A 97 5.36 -15.54 -5.82
CA LEU A 97 4.38 -14.92 -6.73
C LEU A 97 2.92 -15.36 -6.45
N PRO A 98 2.41 -15.13 -5.23
CA PRO A 98 1.00 -15.37 -4.92
C PRO A 98 0.09 -14.43 -5.75
N PRO A 99 -1.23 -14.67 -5.75
CA PRO A 99 -2.18 -13.71 -6.30
C PRO A 99 -1.96 -12.35 -5.63
N LEU A 100 -1.69 -11.33 -6.45
CA LEU A 100 -1.51 -9.97 -5.94
C LEU A 100 -2.86 -9.24 -6.02
N TYR A 101 -2.96 -8.19 -5.22
CA TYR A 101 -4.12 -7.35 -5.13
C TYR A 101 -3.68 -5.89 -5.12
N VAL A 102 -4.33 -5.10 -5.95
CA VAL A 102 -4.21 -3.65 -5.95
C VAL A 102 -5.23 -3.11 -4.97
N ILE A 103 -4.72 -2.50 -3.91
CA ILE A 103 -5.50 -1.73 -2.95
C ILE A 103 -5.42 -0.28 -3.38
N GLU A 104 -6.53 0.25 -3.86
CA GLU A 104 -6.68 1.68 -4.07
C GLU A 104 -7.07 2.32 -2.74
N PHE A 105 -6.40 3.40 -2.36
CA PHE A 105 -6.62 4.09 -1.10
C PHE A 105 -6.50 5.59 -1.26
N LYS A 106 -7.04 6.31 -0.29
CA LYS A 106 -6.92 7.75 -0.18
C LYS A 106 -6.39 8.12 1.18
N LEU A 107 -5.40 9.00 1.21
CA LEU A 107 -4.94 9.60 2.46
C LEU A 107 -6.06 10.49 3.02
N ILE A 108 -6.45 10.21 4.26
CA ILE A 108 -7.46 10.99 4.99
C ILE A 108 -6.84 11.85 6.10
N GLU A 109 -5.66 11.46 6.59
CA GLU A 109 -4.92 12.15 7.64
C GLU A 109 -3.41 11.97 7.41
N ALA A 110 -2.62 13.03 7.57
CA ALA A 110 -1.19 13.11 7.26
C ALA A 110 -0.38 13.65 8.43
#